data_AF-A0A0J6G3P8-F1
#
_entry.id   AF-A0A0J6G3P8-F1
#
_cell.length_a   1.000
_cell.length_b   1.000
_cell.length_c   1.000
_cell.angle_alpha   90.00
_cell.angle_beta   90.00
_cell.angle_gamma   90.00
#
_symmetry.space_group_name_H-M   'P 1'
#
loop_
_entity.id
_entity.type
_entity.pdbx_description
1 polymer ?
#
loop_
_entity_poly.entity_id
_entity_poly.type
_entity_poly.pdbx_seq_one_letter_code
_entity_poly.pdbx_strand_id
1 'polypeptide(L)' 'MINEQRYEQAREAGRRARQVGKGRDDGPRYGITTDDRALREAWVLGWDAEDQERKPRRSAA' A
#
# COMPACT_ATOMS: atom_id res chain seq x y z
N MET A 1 9.54 18.67 -0.64
CA MET A 1 10.23 17.37 -0.80
C MET A 1 9.40 16.37 -0.03
N ILE A 2 8.97 15.28 -0.67
CA ILE A 2 8.33 14.18 0.04
C ILE A 2 9.36 13.59 1.00
N ASN A 3 8.95 13.37 2.25
CA ASN A 3 9.84 12.74 3.22
C ASN A 3 9.96 11.26 2.85
N GLU A 4 11.11 10.85 2.33
CA GLU A 4 11.36 9.48 1.81
C GLU A 4 11.03 8.41 2.87
N GLN A 5 11.36 8.68 4.13
CA GLN A 5 11.01 7.82 5.26
C GLN A 5 9.50 7.69 5.51
N ARG A 6 8.68 8.71 5.19
CA ARG A 6 7.21 8.58 5.27
C ARG A 6 6.68 7.74 4.11
N TYR A 7 7.27 7.89 2.93
CA TYR A 7 6.92 7.10 1.75
C TYR A 7 7.18 5.60 1.98
N GLU A 8 8.34 5.24 2.50
CA GLU A 8 8.67 3.85 2.83
C GLU A 8 7.74 3.28 3.91
N GLN A 9 7.48 4.04 4.97
CA GLN A 9 6.54 3.62 6.01
C GLN A 9 5.11 3.42 5.49
N ALA A 10 4.63 4.29 4.60
CA ALA A 10 3.32 4.13 3.98
C ALA A 10 3.28 2.84 3.15
N ARG A 11 4.34 2.56 2.39
CA ARG A 11 4.46 1.33 1.58
C ARG A 11 4.50 0.07 2.44
N GLU A 12 5.27 0.06 3.52
CA GLU A 12 5.27 -1.05 4.49
C GLU A 12 3.92 -1.23 5.17
N ALA A 13 3.27 -0.14 5.56
CA ALA A 13 1.94 -0.17 6.17
C ALA A 13 0.90 -0.80 5.22
N GLY A 14 0.99 -0.53 3.91
CA GLY A 14 0.17 -1.15 2.88
C GLY A 14 0.35 -2.66 2.79
N ARG A 15 1.61 -3.13 2.79
CA ARG A 15 1.93 -4.56 2.83
C ARG A 15 1.35 -5.22 4.08
N ARG A 16 1.65 -4.67 5.26
CA ARG A 16 1.16 -5.20 6.54
C ARG A 16 -0.37 -5.22 6.59
N ALA A 17 -1.04 -4.19 6.06
CA ALA A 17 -2.49 -4.16 5.98
C ALA A 17 -3.05 -5.36 5.22
N ARG A 18 -2.47 -5.71 4.06
CA ARG A 18 -2.87 -6.92 3.33
C ARG A 18 -2.57 -8.20 4.12
N GLN A 19 -1.42 -8.27 4.80
CA GLN A 19 -1.05 -9.42 5.63
C GLN A 19 -2.06 -9.69 6.74
N VAL A 20 -2.57 -8.65 7.40
CA VAL A 20 -3.60 -8.75 8.45
C VAL A 20 -5.02 -8.86 7.90
N GLY A 21 -5.20 -8.89 6.57
CA GLY A 21 -6.51 -9.04 5.93
C GLY A 21 -7.32 -7.76 5.78
N LYS A 22 -6.74 -6.57 5.97
CA LYS A 22 -7.40 -5.29 5.69
C LYS A 22 -7.59 -5.08 4.19
N GLY A 23 -8.73 -4.48 3.84
CA GLY A 23 -9.05 -4.11 2.47
C GLY A 23 -8.22 -2.91 1.98
N ARG A 24 -8.08 -2.78 0.66
CA ARG A 24 -7.36 -1.67 0.01
C ARG A 24 -7.95 -0.28 0.33
N ASP A 25 -9.23 -0.19 0.69
CA ASP A 25 -9.85 1.08 1.06
C ASP A 25 -9.68 1.42 2.56
N ASP A 26 -9.24 0.46 3.36
CA ASP A 26 -8.98 0.64 4.80
C ASP A 26 -7.69 1.44 5.08
N GLY A 27 -7.04 1.90 4.01
CA GLY A 27 -5.83 2.68 4.08
C GLY A 27 -6.04 4.06 4.69
N PRO A 28 -5.01 4.62 5.33
CA PRO A 28 -5.03 5.99 5.83
C PRO A 28 -5.46 6.98 4.75
N ARG A 29 -6.50 7.75 5.05
CA ARG A 29 -6.90 8.94 4.29
C ARG A 29 -5.93 10.06 4.66
N TYR A 30 -4.70 9.95 4.18
CA TYR A 30 -3.74 11.05 4.20
C TYR A 30 -4.43 12.28 3.57
N GLY A 31 -4.16 13.47 4.11
CA GLY A 31 -4.86 14.72 3.86
C GLY A 31 -4.94 15.17 2.38
N ILE A 32 -5.47 16.36 2.16
CA ILE A 32 -5.77 16.88 0.80
C ILE A 32 -4.49 17.35 0.07
N THR A 33 -3.33 17.34 0.73
CA THR A 33 -2.07 17.87 0.21
C THR A 33 -1.42 16.94 -0.83
N THR A 34 -0.59 17.50 -1.72
CA THR A 34 0.14 16.71 -2.73
C THR A 34 1.05 15.64 -2.13
N ASP A 35 1.62 15.90 -0.95
CA ASP A 35 2.44 14.94 -0.19
C ASP A 35 1.61 13.72 0.24
N ASP A 36 0.41 13.97 0.76
CA ASP A 36 -0.53 12.94 1.20
C ASP A 36 -1.00 12.04 0.04
N ARG A 37 -1.17 12.61 -1.16
CA ARG A 37 -1.46 11.82 -2.36
C ARG A 37 -0.33 10.82 -2.65
N ALA A 38 0.92 11.25 -2.57
CA ALA A 38 2.06 10.36 -2.78
C ALA A 38 2.17 9.28 -1.70
N LEU A 39 1.86 9.60 -0.43
CA LEU A 39 1.80 8.62 0.66
C LEU A 39 0.67 7.60 0.44
N ARG A 40 -0.50 8.04 -0.04
CA ARG A 40 -1.61 7.15 -0.40
C ARG A 40 -1.21 6.22 -1.54
N GLU A 41 -0.55 6.73 -2.57
CA GLU A 41 -0.04 5.92 -3.68
C GLU A 41 0.98 4.90 -3.19
N ALA A 42 1.91 5.29 -2.31
CA ALA A 42 2.88 4.38 -1.69
C ALA A 42 2.21 3.24 -0.91
N TRP A 43 1.20 3.57 -0.11
CA TRP A 43 0.43 2.58 0.65
C TRP A 43 -0.28 1.59 -0.27
N VAL A 44 -0.93 2.09 -1.32
CA VAL A 44 -1.61 1.24 -2.31
C VAL A 44 -0.61 0.32 -3.02
N LEU A 45 0.58 0.83 -3.39
CA LEU A 45 1.64 0.04 -4.02
C LEU A 45 2.13 -1.10 -3.11
N GLY A 46 2.24 -0.83 -1.81
CA GLY A 46 2.59 -1.86 -0.83
C GLY A 46 1.52 -2.94 -0.71
N TRP A 47 0.25 -2.53 -0.60
CA TRP A 47 -0.88 -3.45 -0.51
C TRP A 47 -1.01 -4.33 -1.76
N ASP A 48 -0.90 -3.73 -2.96
CA ASP A 48 -1.01 -4.45 -4.23
C ASP A 48 0.13 -5.45 -4.40
N ALA A 49 1.37 -5.07 -4.06
CA ALA A 49 2.50 -5.99 -4.08
C ALA A 49 2.24 -7.24 -3.23
N GLU A 50 1.80 -7.08 -1.98
CA GLU A 50 1.47 -8.21 -1.11
C GLU A 50 0.25 -8.99 -1.63
N ASP A 51 -0.75 -8.33 -2.22
CA ASP A 51 -1.90 -9.03 -2.83
C ASP A 51 -1.49 -9.86 -4.05
N GLN A 52 -0.57 -9.35 -4.88
CA GLN A 52 -0.02 -10.07 -6.03
C GLN A 52 0.85 -11.26 -5.59
N GLU A 53 1.66 -11.08 -4.54
CA GLU A 53 2.47 -12.16 -3.95
C GLU A 53 1.60 -13.23 -3.29
N ARG A 54 0.49 -12.84 -2.66
CA ARG A 54 -0.47 -13.75 -2.02
C ARG A 54 -1.49 -14.35 -2.97
N LYS A 55 -1.80 -13.69 -4.08
CA LYS A 55 -2.61 -14.29 -5.13
C LYS A 55 -1.85 -15.54 -5.54
N PRO A 56 -2.43 -16.74 -5.38
CA PRO A 56 -1.84 -17.90 -5.99
C PRO A 56 -1.71 -17.53 -7.45
N ARG A 57 -0.47 -17.51 -7.96
CA ARG A 57 -0.18 -17.40 -9.39
C ARG A 57 -1.04 -18.48 -10.00
N ARG A 58 -2.23 -18.09 -10.47
CA ARG A 58 -3.28 -19.01 -10.84
C ARG A 58 -2.66 -19.71 -12.02
N SER A 59 -2.16 -20.92 -11.78
CA SER A 59 -1.50 -21.73 -12.77
C SER A 59 -2.43 -21.70 -13.96
N ALA A 60 -1.96 -21.07 -15.03
CA ALA A 60 -2.57 -21.21 -16.33
C ALA A 60 -2.49 -22.72 -16.61
N ALA A 61 -3.60 -23.40 -16.35
CA ALA A 61 -3.91 -24.73 -16.80
C ALA A 61 -4.85 -24.58 -17.99
#